data_AF-A0A392N6N4-F1
#
_entry.id   AF-A0A392N6N4-F1
#
_cell.length_a   1.000
_cell.length_b   1.000
_cell.length_c   1.000
_cell.angle_alpha   90.00
_cell.angle_beta   90.00
_cell.angle_gamma   90.00
#
_symmetry.space_group_name_H-M   'P 1'
#
loop_
_entity.id
_entity.type
_entity.pdbx_description
1 polymer ?
#
loop_
_entity_poly.entity_id
_entity_poly.type
_entity_poly.pdbx_seq_one_letter_code
_entity_poly.pdbx_strand_id
1 'polypeptide(L)'
;MRNSHKKYDVFISFRGEDTRTNFTAQLHQALTNRNIESYIDYNLVKGDEVGPALAKAIQDSLVSIVVFSENYATSKWCLDELFRILQCRKLQRQ
;
A
#
# COMPACT_ATOMS: atom_id res chain seq x y z
N MET A 1 -2.03 12.58 -19.18
CA MET A 1 -1.21 11.52 -19.81
C MET A 1 -0.77 10.58 -18.68
N ARG A 2 -1.13 9.28 -18.74
CA ARG A 2 -0.63 8.29 -17.77
C ARG A 2 0.88 8.18 -17.93
N ASN A 3 1.62 8.31 -16.84
CA ASN A 3 3.06 8.07 -16.86
C ASN A 3 3.26 6.58 -17.13
N SER A 4 3.85 6.20 -18.27
CA SER A 4 3.81 4.84 -18.84
C SER A 4 4.57 3.76 -18.04
N HIS A 5 5.09 4.11 -16.86
CA HIS A 5 5.88 3.23 -16.00
C HIS A 5 5.18 2.84 -14.69
N LYS A 6 4.02 3.43 -14.39
CA LYS A 6 3.30 3.19 -13.13
C LYS A 6 2.08 2.32 -13.41
N LYS A 7 2.02 1.18 -12.73
CA LYS A 7 0.94 0.18 -12.89
C LYS A 7 -0.29 0.54 -12.04
N TYR A 8 -0.08 1.26 -10.94
CA TYR A 8 -1.15 1.64 -10.02
C TYR A 8 -1.11 3.14 -9.74
N ASP A 9 -2.27 3.75 -9.49
CA ASP A 9 -2.35 5.14 -9.04
C ASP A 9 -2.01 5.23 -7.55
N VAL A 10 -2.53 4.30 -6.74
CA VAL A 10 -2.40 4.33 -5.28
C VAL A 10 -1.98 2.97 -4.72
N PHE A 11 -0.98 2.95 -3.84
CA PHE A 11 -0.70 1.83 -2.95
C PHE A 11 -1.34 2.09 -1.57
N ILE A 12 -2.07 1.11 -1.01
CA ILE A 12 -2.72 1.24 0.30
C ILE A 12 -2.11 0.24 1.28
N SER A 13 -1.42 0.75 2.32
CA SER A 13 -0.94 -0.02 3.48
C SER A 13 -1.87 0.21 4.67
N PHE A 14 -2.23 -0.87 5.35
CA PHE A 14 -3.13 -0.83 6.50
C PHE A 14 -2.97 -2.09 7.36
N ARG A 15 -3.40 -1.99 8.61
CA ARG A 15 -3.55 -3.17 9.47
C ARG A 15 -4.87 -3.85 9.17
N GLY A 16 -4.80 -5.04 8.58
CA GLY A 16 -5.99 -5.77 8.18
C GLY A 16 -6.91 -6.18 9.33
N GLU A 17 -6.36 -6.43 10.50
CA GLU A 17 -7.15 -6.75 11.71
C GLU A 17 -8.03 -5.58 12.15
N ASP A 18 -7.55 -4.34 11.98
CA ASP A 18 -8.25 -3.16 12.48
C ASP A 18 -9.23 -2.59 11.45
N THR A 19 -8.81 -2.55 10.17
CA THR A 19 -9.47 -1.68 9.19
C THR A 19 -9.95 -2.35 7.90
N ARG A 20 -9.71 -3.66 7.70
CA ARG A 20 -9.95 -4.34 6.39
C ARG A 20 -11.39 -4.22 5.92
N THR A 21 -12.36 -4.52 6.77
CA THR A 21 -13.77 -4.67 6.39
C THR A 21 -14.59 -3.39 6.59
N ASN A 22 -14.00 -2.34 7.15
CA ASN A 22 -14.68 -1.08 7.46
C ASN A 22 -14.07 0.09 6.65
N PHE A 23 -13.22 0.90 7.26
CA PHE A 23 -12.60 2.07 6.68
C PHE A 23 -11.82 1.76 5.40
N THR A 24 -10.95 0.74 5.38
CA THR A 24 -10.13 0.45 4.20
C THR A 24 -10.97 -0.06 3.04
N ALA A 25 -12.01 -0.86 3.30
CA ALA A 25 -12.97 -1.27 2.28
C ALA A 25 -13.70 -0.06 1.66
N GLN A 26 -14.16 0.87 2.49
CA GLN A 26 -14.84 2.09 2.03
C GLN A 26 -13.88 3.01 1.25
N LEU A 27 -12.64 3.18 1.72
CA LEU A 27 -11.60 3.94 1.03
C LEU A 27 -11.34 3.36 -0.36
N HIS A 28 -11.14 2.03 -0.45
CA HIS A 28 -10.92 1.37 -1.73
C HIS A 28 -12.11 1.53 -2.68
N GLN A 29 -13.33 1.35 -2.17
CA GLN A 29 -14.54 1.54 -2.97
C GLN A 29 -14.65 2.98 -3.48
N ALA A 30 -14.35 3.97 -2.64
CA ALA A 30 -14.39 5.38 -3.02
C ALA A 30 -13.35 5.73 -4.11
N LEU A 31 -12.14 5.16 -4.02
CA LEU A 31 -11.11 5.29 -5.06
C LEU A 31 -11.55 4.63 -6.38
N THR A 32 -12.07 3.40 -6.28
CA THR A 32 -12.59 2.64 -7.43
C THR A 32 -13.71 3.39 -8.14
N ASN A 33 -14.66 3.96 -7.40
CA ASN A 33 -15.76 4.76 -7.95
C ASN A 33 -15.29 6.02 -8.70
N ARG A 34 -14.04 6.45 -8.47
CA ARG A 34 -13.39 7.56 -9.18
C ARG A 34 -12.42 7.10 -10.27
N ASN A 35 -12.44 5.82 -10.63
CA ASN A 35 -11.51 5.19 -11.58
C ASN A 35 -10.03 5.37 -11.20
N ILE A 36 -9.73 5.41 -9.89
CA ILE A 36 -8.37 5.44 -9.36
C ILE A 36 -7.96 3.99 -9.08
N GLU A 37 -6.99 3.49 -9.84
CA GLU A 37 -6.53 2.11 -9.72
C GLU A 37 -5.64 1.97 -8.49
N SER A 38 -6.02 1.12 -7.55
CA SER A 38 -5.28 0.97 -6.30
C SER A 38 -4.83 -0.47 -6.04
N TYR A 39 -3.59 -0.60 -5.56
CA TYR A 39 -3.06 -1.84 -5.03
C TYR A 39 -3.29 -1.86 -3.52
N ILE A 40 -4.03 -2.85 -3.04
CA ILE A 40 -4.30 -3.03 -1.61
C ILE A 40 -3.43 -4.16 -1.09
N ASP A 41 -2.64 -3.88 -0.06
CA ASP A 41 -1.98 -4.95 0.68
C ASP A 41 -2.95 -5.57 1.69
N TYR A 42 -3.66 -6.62 1.27
CA TYR A 42 -4.60 -7.33 2.14
C TYR A 42 -3.95 -8.05 3.34
N ASN A 43 -2.65 -7.83 3.60
CA ASN A 43 -1.82 -8.64 4.49
C ASN A 43 -1.84 -10.08 3.98
N LEU A 44 -1.32 -10.29 2.76
CA LEU A 44 -1.25 -11.60 2.12
C LEU A 44 -0.59 -12.62 3.05
N VAL A 45 -1.18 -13.81 3.13
CA VAL A 45 -0.78 -14.90 4.03
C VAL A 45 0.71 -15.21 3.85
N LYS A 46 1.41 -15.29 5.00
CA LYS A 46 2.83 -15.58 5.22
C LYS A 46 3.56 -16.29 4.07
N GLY A 47 4.59 -15.63 3.53
CA GLY A 47 5.66 -16.24 2.72
C GLY A 47 6.76 -15.23 2.38
N ASP A 48 8.01 -15.69 2.28
CA ASP A 48 9.20 -14.86 1.99
C ASP A 48 9.16 -14.20 0.59
N GLU A 49 8.33 -14.71 -0.31
CA GLU A 49 8.19 -14.23 -1.70
C GLU A 49 7.33 -12.96 -1.84
N VAL A 50 6.63 -12.53 -0.77
CA VAL A 50 5.75 -11.34 -0.81
C VAL A 50 6.56 -10.03 -0.84
N GLY A 51 7.75 -10.01 -0.22
CA GLY A 51 8.58 -8.81 -0.09
C GLY A 51 8.99 -8.13 -1.41
N PRO A 52 9.50 -8.87 -2.42
CA PRO A 52 9.85 -8.30 -3.73
C PRO A 52 8.64 -7.77 -4.51
N ALA A 53 7.54 -8.52 -4.55
CA ALA A 53 6.31 -8.10 -5.23
C ALA A 53 5.73 -6.83 -4.60
N LEU A 54 5.77 -6.73 -3.27
CA LEU A 54 5.29 -5.58 -2.53
C LEU A 54 6.14 -4.33 -2.77
N ALA A 55 7.47 -4.48 -2.75
CA ALA A 55 8.39 -3.39 -3.11
C ALA A 55 8.14 -2.89 -4.53
N LYS A 56 7.90 -3.81 -5.46
CA LYS A 56 7.58 -3.48 -6.84
C LYS A 56 6.25 -2.75 -6.95
N ALA A 57 5.21 -3.18 -6.22
CA ALA A 57 3.93 -2.49 -6.19
C ALA A 57 4.04 -1.05 -5.65
N ILE A 58 4.84 -0.83 -4.60
CA ILE A 58 5.12 0.52 -4.06
C ILE A 58 5.84 1.37 -5.12
N GLN A 59 6.86 0.81 -5.78
CA GLN A 59 7.60 1.51 -6.84
C GLN A 59 6.74 1.79 -8.09
N ASP A 60 5.78 0.92 -8.40
CA ASP A 60 4.90 1.05 -9.55
C ASP A 60 3.64 1.88 -9.23
N SER A 61 3.52 2.41 -8.01
CA SER A 61 2.44 3.30 -7.59
C SER A 61 2.83 4.78 -7.65
N LEU A 62 1.90 5.67 -7.99
CA LEU A 62 2.13 7.12 -7.99
C LEU A 62 2.14 7.69 -6.57
N VAL A 63 1.23 7.22 -5.73
CA VAL A 63 1.08 7.67 -4.33
C VAL A 63 0.95 6.45 -3.42
N SER A 64 1.36 6.60 -2.16
CA SER A 64 1.06 5.62 -1.10
C SER A 64 0.18 6.26 -0.03
N ILE A 65 -0.89 5.57 0.35
CA ILE A 65 -1.74 5.90 1.50
C ILE A 65 -1.44 4.90 2.60
N VAL A 66 -1.13 5.42 3.80
CA VAL A 66 -0.92 4.60 5.00
C VAL A 66 -2.08 4.87 5.96
N VAL A 67 -2.85 3.83 6.25
CA VAL A 67 -3.95 3.88 7.22
C VAL A 67 -3.41 3.43 8.58
N PHE A 68 -3.02 4.39 9.41
CA PHE A 68 -2.64 4.12 10.79
C PHE A 68 -3.86 3.76 11.63
N SER A 69 -3.69 2.76 12.48
CA SER A 69 -4.70 2.24 13.39
C SER A 69 -4.04 1.76 14.69
N GLU A 70 -4.84 1.43 15.69
CA GLU A 70 -4.38 1.08 17.04
C GLU A 70 -3.30 -0.02 17.04
N ASN A 71 -3.49 -1.08 16.24
CA ASN A 71 -2.58 -2.22 16.17
C ASN A 71 -1.66 -2.18 14.94
N TYR A 72 -1.51 -1.04 14.27
CA TYR A 72 -0.65 -0.97 13.09
C TYR A 72 0.81 -1.30 13.42
N ALA A 73 1.36 -0.68 14.46
CA ALA A 73 2.76 -0.84 14.84
C ALA A 73 3.06 -2.18 15.54
N THR A 74 2.05 -2.98 15.87
CA THR A 74 2.27 -4.33 16.43
C THR A 74 2.60 -5.35 15.34
N SER A 75 2.31 -5.02 14.08
CA SER A 75 2.60 -5.84 12.91
C SER A 75 3.98 -5.50 12.33
N LYS A 76 4.94 -6.43 12.45
CA LYS A 76 6.23 -6.31 11.77
C LYS A 76 6.07 -6.06 10.27
N TRP A 77 5.10 -6.70 9.62
CA TRP A 77 4.81 -6.50 8.20
C TRP A 77 4.39 -5.07 7.87
N CYS A 78 3.49 -4.49 8.67
CA CYS A 78 3.06 -3.10 8.46
C CYS A 78 4.25 -2.11 8.63
N LEU A 79 5.17 -2.40 9.56
CA LEU A 79 6.38 -1.58 9.73
C LEU A 79 7.38 -1.77 8.57
N ASP A 80 7.54 -2.99 8.06
CA ASP A 80 8.40 -3.27 6.90
C ASP A 80 7.85 -2.61 5.62
N GLU A 81 6.53 -2.62 5.43
CA GLU A 81 5.83 -1.86 4.39
C GLU A 81 6.09 -0.37 4.51
N LEU A 82 5.87 0.20 5.70
CA LEU A 82 6.10 1.62 5.97
C LEU A 82 7.55 2.01 5.67
N PHE A 83 8.51 1.19 6.11
CA PHE A 83 9.92 1.42 5.81
C PHE A 83 10.19 1.44 4.29
N ARG A 84 9.64 0.48 3.54
CA ARG A 84 9.79 0.42 2.06
C ARG A 84 9.16 1.63 1.37
N ILE A 85 7.99 2.08 1.81
CA ILE A 85 7.35 3.31 1.30
C ILE A 85 8.27 4.52 1.52
N LEU A 86 8.80 4.67 2.73
CA LEU A 86 9.69 5.78 3.07
C LEU A 86 11.01 5.74 2.28
N GLN A 87 11.58 4.56 2.08
CA GLN A 87 12.77 4.37 1.24
C GLN A 87 12.50 4.75 -0.22
N CYS A 88 11.39 4.28 -0.80
CA CYS A 88 11.01 4.62 -2.17
C CYS A 88 10.83 6.13 -2.35
N ARG A 89 10.15 6.79 -1.40
CA ARG A 89 9.99 8.26 -1.40
C ARG A 89 11.31 9.00 -1.29
N LYS A 90 12.28 8.49 -0.52
CA LYS A 90 13.61 9.10 -0.40
C LYS A 90 14.39 8.99 -1.70
N LEU A 91 14.36 7.82 -2.35
CA LEU A 91 15.04 7.58 -3.63
C LEU A 91 14.45 8.40 -4.79
N GLN A 92 13.14 8.67 -4.79
CA GLN A 92 12.50 9.52 -5.82
C GLN A 92 12.76 11.03 -5.64
N ARG A 93 13.34 11.44 -4.51
CA ARG A 93 13.65 12.85 -4.21
C ARG A 93 15.11 13.24 -4.51
N GLN A 94 15.90 12.30 -5.05
CA GLN A 94 17.24 12.52 -5.56
C GLN A 94 17.20 12.55 -7.09
#